data_AF-A0A1I7XJB0-F1
#
_entry.id   AF-A0A1I7XJB0-F1
#
_cell.length_a   1.000
_cell.length_b   1.000
_cell.length_c   1.000
_cell.angle_alpha   90.00
_cell.angle_beta   90.00
_cell.angle_gamma   90.00
#
_symmetry.space_group_name_H-M   'P 1'
#
loop_
_entity.id
_entity.type
_entity.pdbx_description
1 polymer ?
#
loop_
_entity_poly.entity_id
_entity_poly.type
_entity_poly.pdbx_seq_one_letter_code
_entity_poly.pdbx_strand_id
1 'polypeptide(L)'
;MSEEYAFCTLVKIMYDYRLRDLFKLGFDSLHLRFYQLTRLLKDYESALSTHLEHIGVETHMYASQWFLTLFTAKFPLQMVFFIVDLFLCEGMNTIFHISLALLHDAAEDLLQLDFEGALKYFRVTLPRKYRTEANAKALIQRAVDFKLKHKRLVKYEKEYLEMRERERENEDPLVRLQKENARHCETVLRLERENDDLAHELVTSKIELRRKLDTVEDQLETSANTVERLTRQIQDLTEENRNLHREYDQIKEMYRREVIRLEEGAARSEKLLSEYKQLFSQMSRRLHMSSLLRNDINILYLYGYYFL
;
A
#
# COMPACT_ATOMS: atom_id res chain seq x y z
N MET A 1 15.84 2.45 -12.46
CA MET A 1 15.75 1.36 -11.47
C MET A 1 14.43 1.54 -10.70
N SER A 2 13.69 0.47 -10.40
CA SER A 2 12.49 0.58 -9.53
C SER A 2 12.90 0.85 -8.09
N GLU A 3 11.96 1.29 -7.26
CA GLU A 3 12.18 1.56 -5.83
C GLU A 3 12.74 0.34 -5.08
N GLU A 4 12.15 -0.84 -5.32
CA GLU A 4 12.57 -2.10 -4.69
C GLU A 4 14.03 -2.45 -5.02
N TYR A 5 14.41 -2.33 -6.29
CA TYR A 5 15.80 -2.58 -6.70
C TYR A 5 16.75 -1.51 -6.15
N ALA A 6 16.31 -0.26 -6.03
CA ALA A 6 17.11 0.81 -5.43
C ALA A 6 17.36 0.54 -3.94
N PHE A 7 16.33 0.11 -3.20
CA PHE A 7 16.48 -0.30 -1.80
C PHE A 7 17.43 -1.50 -1.66
N CYS A 8 17.24 -2.56 -2.46
CA CYS A 8 18.13 -3.72 -2.47
C CYS A 8 19.58 -3.33 -2.75
N THR A 9 19.81 -2.46 -3.74
CA THR A 9 21.16 -1.96 -4.07
C THR A 9 21.75 -1.15 -2.92
N LEU A 10 20.96 -0.28 -2.28
CA LEU A 10 21.40 0.49 -1.12
C LEU A 10 21.78 -0.43 0.05
N VAL A 11 20.98 -1.46 0.34
CA VAL A 11 21.31 -2.46 1.38
C VAL A 11 22.65 -3.13 1.07
N LYS A 12 22.88 -3.51 -0.19
CA LYS A 12 24.16 -4.07 -0.62
C LYS A 12 25.32 -3.10 -0.42
N ILE A 13 25.19 -1.84 -0.84
CA ILE A 13 26.22 -0.80 -0.61
C ILE A 13 26.51 -0.63 0.89
N MET A 14 25.47 -0.63 1.73
CA MET A 14 25.62 -0.41 3.16
C MET A 14 26.26 -1.60 3.87
N TYR A 15 25.85 -2.83 3.58
CA TYR A 15 26.27 -4.03 4.31
C TYR A 15 27.41 -4.79 3.63
N ASP A 16 27.27 -5.10 2.34
CA ASP A 16 28.24 -5.93 1.61
C ASP A 16 29.49 -5.10 1.25
N TYR A 17 29.31 -3.86 0.80
CA TYR A 17 30.42 -2.92 0.55
C TYR A 17 30.85 -2.15 1.79
N ARG A 18 30.20 -2.39 2.95
CA ARG A 18 30.56 -1.84 4.26
C ARG A 18 30.54 -0.31 4.37
N LEU A 19 29.77 0.39 3.53
CA LEU A 19 29.67 1.86 3.64
C LEU A 19 29.12 2.28 5.02
N ARG A 20 28.23 1.47 5.62
CA ARG A 20 27.66 1.73 6.95
C ARG A 20 28.69 1.80 8.07
N ASP A 21 29.84 1.15 7.92
CA ASP A 21 30.87 1.12 8.96
C ASP A 21 31.45 2.51 9.20
N LEU A 22 31.43 3.39 8.19
CA LEU A 22 31.82 4.79 8.31
C LEU A 22 30.90 5.61 9.21
N PHE A 23 29.66 5.16 9.44
CA PHE A 23 28.64 5.87 10.22
C PHE A 23 28.48 5.32 11.65
N LYS A 24 29.29 4.33 12.05
CA LYS A 24 29.25 3.80 13.41
C LYS A 24 29.64 4.88 14.42
N LEU A 25 29.14 4.72 15.64
CA LEU A 25 29.40 5.64 16.75
C LEU A 25 30.90 5.91 16.88
N GLY A 26 31.28 7.19 16.99
CA GLY A 26 32.68 7.60 17.08
C GLY A 26 33.40 7.76 15.74
N PHE A 27 32.80 7.35 14.62
CA PHE A 27 33.35 7.52 13.26
C PHE A 27 34.76 6.91 13.08
N ASP A 28 35.14 5.90 13.88
CA ASP A 28 36.50 5.35 13.89
C ASP A 28 36.95 4.87 12.50
N SER A 29 36.06 4.18 11.79
CA SER A 29 36.33 3.71 10.42
C SER A 29 36.54 4.88 9.45
N LEU A 30 35.81 5.99 9.62
CA LEU A 30 35.96 7.18 8.80
C LEU A 30 37.27 7.91 9.11
N HIS A 31 37.63 8.05 10.39
CA HIS A 31 38.91 8.64 10.79
C HIS A 31 40.11 7.83 10.28
N LEU A 32 40.00 6.50 10.27
CA LEU A 32 40.97 5.63 9.60
C LEU A 32 41.07 5.96 8.09
N ARG A 33 39.93 6.14 7.39
CA ARG A 33 39.96 6.51 5.96
C ARG A 33 40.61 7.87 5.73
N PHE A 34 40.39 8.85 6.60
CA PHE A 34 41.08 10.13 6.51
C PHE A 34 42.58 9.97 6.66
N TYR A 35 43.04 9.22 7.68
CA TYR A 35 44.46 8.95 7.86
C TYR A 35 45.06 8.30 6.61
N GLN A 36 44.41 7.26 6.07
CA GLN A 36 44.86 6.62 4.84
C GLN A 36 44.97 7.60 3.66
N LEU A 37 43.98 8.48 3.48
CA LEU A 37 44.00 9.49 2.42
C LEU A 37 45.11 10.53 2.65
N THR A 38 45.32 11.00 3.88
CA THR A 38 46.42 11.92 4.22
C THR A 38 47.77 11.30 3.90
N ARG A 39 47.98 10.01 4.24
CA ARG A 39 49.22 9.29 3.94
C ARG A 39 49.43 9.07 2.44
N LEU A 40 48.36 8.73 1.71
CA LEU A 40 48.40 8.65 0.26
C LEU A 40 48.72 10.00 -0.39
N LEU A 41 48.12 11.09 0.10
CA LEU A 41 48.43 12.42 -0.40
C LEU A 41 49.89 12.77 -0.18
N LYS A 42 50.44 12.46 1.00
CA LYS A 42 51.86 12.67 1.30
C LYS A 42 52.79 11.87 0.37
N ASP A 43 52.40 10.65 0.01
CA ASP A 43 53.18 9.76 -0.86
C ASP A 43 53.20 10.18 -2.34
N TYR A 44 52.05 10.65 -2.83
CA TYR A 44 51.83 10.86 -4.28
C TYR A 44 51.83 12.35 -4.66
N GLU A 45 51.43 13.23 -3.74
CA GLU A 45 51.36 14.70 -3.92
C GLU A 45 51.99 15.41 -2.70
N SER A 46 53.27 15.15 -2.45
CA SER A 46 53.96 15.61 -1.24
C SER A 46 53.95 17.14 -1.07
N ALA A 47 54.05 17.90 -2.16
CA ALA A 47 54.00 19.36 -2.15
C ALA A 47 52.63 19.85 -1.66
N LEU A 48 51.54 19.31 -2.22
CA LEU A 48 50.18 19.65 -1.82
C LEU A 48 49.91 19.24 -0.37
N SER A 49 50.33 18.04 0.03
CA SER A 49 50.18 17.57 1.42
C SER A 49 50.86 18.52 2.41
N THR A 50 52.09 18.96 2.11
CA THR A 50 52.87 19.85 2.97
C THR A 50 52.22 21.23 3.05
N HIS A 51 51.72 21.74 1.92
CA HIS A 51 51.00 23.00 1.88
C HIS A 51 49.73 22.97 2.71
N LEU A 52 48.86 21.97 2.51
CA LEU A 52 47.61 21.83 3.28
C LEU A 52 47.88 21.72 4.79
N GLU A 53 48.92 20.98 5.18
CA GLU A 53 49.37 20.89 6.58
C GLU A 53 49.83 22.27 7.11
N HIS A 54 50.61 23.02 6.33
CA HIS A 54 51.10 24.34 6.70
C HIS A 54 49.97 25.36 6.90
N ILE A 55 48.95 25.35 6.04
CA ILE A 55 47.79 26.24 6.16
C ILE A 55 46.73 25.73 7.15
N GLY A 56 46.94 24.57 7.79
CA GLY A 56 46.03 24.00 8.78
C GLY A 56 44.77 23.35 8.21
N VAL A 57 44.76 22.97 6.94
CA VAL A 57 43.64 22.25 6.31
C VAL A 57 43.78 20.75 6.51
N GLU A 58 42.90 20.18 7.33
CA GLU A 58 42.86 18.74 7.58
C GLU A 58 41.93 17.99 6.62
N THR A 59 42.24 16.72 6.37
CA THR A 59 41.47 15.87 5.45
C THR A 59 39.98 15.78 5.80
N HIS A 60 39.63 15.76 7.09
CA HIS A 60 38.23 15.68 7.51
C HIS A 60 37.40 16.91 7.07
N MET A 61 38.04 18.08 6.89
CA MET A 61 37.37 19.33 6.56
C MET A 61 36.81 19.35 5.13
N TYR A 62 37.40 18.59 4.20
CA TYR A 62 36.97 18.54 2.80
C TYR A 62 36.51 17.15 2.33
N ALA A 63 37.07 16.07 2.87
CA ALA A 63 36.83 14.71 2.37
C ALA A 63 35.68 13.97 3.06
N SER A 64 35.13 14.48 4.18
CA SER A 64 34.05 13.79 4.91
C SER A 64 32.88 13.37 4.01
N GLN A 65 32.39 14.29 3.18
CA GLN A 65 31.28 14.00 2.27
C GLN A 65 31.68 13.07 1.13
N TRP A 66 32.94 13.06 0.71
CA TRP A 66 33.43 12.17 -0.35
C TRP A 66 33.26 10.71 0.06
N PHE A 67 33.68 10.38 1.29
CA PHE A 67 33.55 9.04 1.86
C PHE A 67 32.12 8.70 2.25
N LEU A 68 31.42 9.58 2.98
CA LEU A 68 30.10 9.26 3.52
C LEU A 68 29.01 9.19 2.46
N THR A 69 29.14 9.96 1.38
CA THR A 69 28.06 10.09 0.38
C THR A 69 28.43 9.51 -0.98
N LEU A 70 29.60 8.87 -1.12
CA LEU A 70 30.13 8.45 -2.42
C LEU A 70 30.09 9.61 -3.44
N PHE A 71 30.52 10.80 -3.00
CA PHE A 71 30.53 12.05 -3.78
C PHE A 71 29.17 12.61 -4.24
N THR A 72 28.05 11.94 -3.93
CA THR A 72 26.69 12.33 -4.38
C THR A 72 26.25 13.72 -3.88
N ALA A 73 26.78 14.21 -2.76
CA ALA A 73 26.29 15.43 -2.11
C ALA A 73 26.68 16.74 -2.83
N LYS A 74 27.81 16.78 -3.54
CA LYS A 74 28.38 18.03 -4.09
C LYS A 74 28.77 17.95 -5.56
N PHE A 75 29.06 16.75 -6.07
CA PHE A 75 29.53 16.58 -7.45
C PHE A 75 28.37 16.41 -8.44
N PRO A 76 28.54 16.79 -9.71
CA PRO A 76 27.52 16.62 -10.74
C PRO A 76 27.12 15.15 -10.93
N LEU A 77 25.82 14.89 -11.11
CA LEU A 77 25.27 13.53 -11.19
C LEU A 77 25.97 12.65 -12.24
N GLN A 78 26.32 13.22 -13.39
CA GLN A 78 27.00 12.47 -14.45
C GLN A 78 28.34 11.88 -14.00
N MET A 79 29.12 12.63 -13.22
CA MET A 79 30.36 12.14 -12.62
C MET A 79 30.06 11.09 -11.54
N VAL A 80 29.05 11.33 -10.72
CA VAL A 80 28.64 10.42 -9.64
C VAL A 80 28.23 9.06 -10.18
N PHE A 81 27.54 8.99 -11.32
CA PHE A 81 27.18 7.71 -11.94
C PHE A 81 28.41 6.88 -12.31
N PHE A 82 29.44 7.47 -12.92
CA PHE A 82 30.67 6.75 -13.19
C PHE A 82 31.40 6.29 -11.91
N ILE A 83 31.35 7.09 -10.85
CA ILE A 83 31.93 6.71 -9.55
C ILE A 83 31.17 5.52 -8.97
N VAL A 84 29.84 5.52 -9.02
CA VAL A 84 29.01 4.42 -8.51
C VAL A 84 29.25 3.15 -9.32
N ASP A 85 29.36 3.23 -10.64
CA ASP A 85 29.70 2.08 -11.49
C ASP A 85 31.04 1.46 -11.07
N LEU A 86 32.08 2.28 -10.92
CA LEU A 86 33.40 1.84 -10.44
C LEU A 86 33.37 1.33 -9.01
N PHE A 87 32.59 1.94 -8.13
CA PHE A 87 32.46 1.53 -6.74
C PHE A 87 31.79 0.15 -6.64
N LEU A 88 30.77 -0.12 -7.44
CA LEU A 88 30.12 -1.42 -7.47
C LEU A 88 31.04 -2.51 -8.04
N CYS A 89 31.96 -2.16 -8.94
CA CYS A 89 32.96 -3.11 -9.45
C CYS A 89 34.13 -3.36 -8.49
N GLU A 90 34.75 -2.30 -7.96
CA GLU A 90 36.06 -2.36 -7.27
C GLU A 90 35.95 -2.16 -5.74
N GLY A 91 34.81 -1.67 -5.26
CA GLY A 91 34.50 -1.48 -3.84
C GLY A 91 35.09 -0.21 -3.20
N MET A 92 35.30 -0.27 -1.88
CA MET A 92 35.66 0.89 -1.05
C MET A 92 36.92 1.63 -1.50
N ASN A 93 37.86 0.94 -2.14
CA ASN A 93 39.11 1.54 -2.59
C ASN A 93 38.89 2.57 -3.72
N THR A 94 37.77 2.49 -4.45
CA THR A 94 37.40 3.47 -5.48
C THR A 94 37.39 4.89 -4.92
N ILE A 95 36.91 5.08 -3.68
CA ILE A 95 36.86 6.40 -3.06
C ILE A 95 38.26 7.02 -2.95
N PHE A 96 39.28 6.22 -2.63
CA PHE A 96 40.67 6.70 -2.56
C PHE A 96 41.22 7.07 -3.93
N HIS A 97 40.95 6.27 -4.96
CA HIS A 97 41.41 6.56 -6.33
C HIS A 97 40.82 7.86 -6.85
N ILE A 98 39.50 8.04 -6.68
CA ILE A 98 38.80 9.27 -7.09
C ILE A 98 39.30 10.46 -6.29
N SER A 99 39.43 10.32 -4.97
CA SER A 99 39.91 11.40 -4.09
C SER A 99 41.32 11.86 -4.47
N LEU A 100 42.22 10.92 -4.77
CA LEU A 100 43.61 11.24 -5.13
C LEU A 100 43.69 11.87 -6.53
N ALA A 101 42.91 11.38 -7.49
CA ALA A 101 42.81 11.98 -8.82
C ALA A 101 42.27 13.43 -8.76
N LEU A 102 41.25 13.68 -7.93
CA LEU A 102 40.72 15.02 -7.68
C LEU A 102 41.76 15.96 -7.08
N LEU A 103 42.52 15.49 -6.09
CA LEU A 103 43.56 16.27 -5.42
C LEU A 103 44.74 16.56 -6.34
N HIS A 104 45.13 15.58 -7.16
CA HIS A 104 46.16 15.74 -8.19
C HIS A 104 45.75 16.79 -9.24
N ASP A 105 44.53 16.71 -9.78
CA ASP A 105 44.01 17.69 -10.76
C ASP A 105 43.90 19.11 -10.18
N ALA A 106 43.71 19.22 -8.87
CA ALA A 106 43.55 20.48 -8.16
C ALA A 106 44.86 21.03 -7.57
N ALA A 107 45.97 20.29 -7.65
CA ALA A 107 47.19 20.60 -6.90
C ALA A 107 47.74 21.99 -7.22
N GLU A 108 47.87 22.33 -8.51
CA GLU A 108 48.41 23.63 -8.94
C GLU A 108 47.58 24.82 -8.44
N ASP A 109 46.26 24.67 -8.40
CA ASP A 109 45.36 25.71 -7.89
C ASP A 109 45.46 25.81 -6.36
N LEU A 110 45.41 24.66 -5.67
CA LEU A 110 45.38 24.59 -4.21
C LEU A 110 46.68 25.10 -3.56
N LEU A 111 47.83 24.89 -4.20
CA LEU A 111 49.14 25.35 -3.71
C LEU A 111 49.25 26.88 -3.57
N GLN A 112 48.37 27.62 -4.24
CA GLN A 112 48.37 29.09 -4.24
C GLN A 112 47.36 29.68 -3.25
N LEU A 113 46.57 28.84 -2.57
CA LEU A 113 45.47 29.27 -1.71
C LEU A 113 45.85 29.20 -0.23
N ASP A 114 45.29 30.12 0.55
CA ASP A 114 45.29 30.06 2.00
C ASP A 114 44.18 29.14 2.54
N PHE A 115 44.04 29.07 3.87
CA PHE A 115 43.06 28.22 4.54
C PHE A 115 41.63 28.44 4.01
N GLU A 116 41.16 29.69 3.96
CA GLU A 116 39.79 30.00 3.50
C GLU A 116 39.63 29.71 2.01
N GLY A 117 40.62 30.10 1.19
CA GLY A 117 40.64 29.86 -0.24
C GLY A 117 40.54 28.37 -0.57
N ALA A 118 41.31 27.53 0.12
CA ALA A 118 41.31 26.07 -0.07
C ALA A 118 39.94 25.46 0.26
N LEU A 119 39.35 25.80 1.42
CA LEU A 119 38.02 25.30 1.80
C LEU A 119 36.93 25.76 0.82
N LYS A 120 36.99 27.01 0.36
CA LYS A 120 36.08 27.54 -0.67
C LYS A 120 36.26 26.80 -2.00
N TYR A 121 37.51 26.48 -2.37
CA TYR A 121 37.83 25.75 -3.60
C TYR A 121 37.20 24.35 -3.58
N PHE A 122 37.41 23.57 -2.52
CA PHE A 122 36.81 22.24 -2.37
C PHE A 122 35.29 22.28 -2.42
N ARG A 123 34.67 23.30 -1.82
CA ARG A 123 33.21 23.42 -1.74
C ARG A 123 32.56 23.87 -3.04
N VAL A 124 33.22 24.75 -3.81
CA VAL A 124 32.58 25.46 -4.94
C VAL A 124 33.28 25.19 -6.26
N THR A 125 34.60 25.39 -6.33
CA THR A 125 35.35 25.36 -7.59
C THR A 125 35.56 23.93 -8.08
N LEU A 126 36.00 23.04 -7.19
CA LEU A 126 36.32 21.66 -7.55
C LEU A 126 35.13 20.91 -8.16
N PRO A 127 33.91 20.90 -7.58
CA PRO A 127 32.78 20.19 -8.19
C PRO A 127 32.32 20.79 -9.52
N ARG A 128 32.50 22.11 -9.72
CA ARG A 128 32.12 22.79 -10.97
C ARG A 128 32.96 22.36 -12.17
N LYS A 129 34.23 21.98 -11.95
CA LYS A 129 35.13 21.51 -13.02
C LYS A 129 34.60 20.25 -13.72
N TYR A 130 33.83 19.41 -13.04
CA TYR A 130 33.38 18.12 -13.57
C TYR A 130 31.90 18.10 -14.02
N ARG A 131 31.35 19.26 -14.40
CA ARG A 131 29.98 19.37 -14.92
C ARG A 131 29.80 18.79 -16.32
N THR A 132 30.86 18.75 -17.11
CA THR A 132 30.82 18.21 -18.46
C THR A 132 31.22 16.73 -18.44
N GLU A 133 30.60 15.95 -19.31
CA GLU A 133 30.88 14.53 -19.44
C GLU A 133 32.36 14.24 -19.75
N ALA A 134 32.97 15.07 -20.61
CA ALA A 134 34.37 14.93 -20.98
C ALA A 134 35.29 15.06 -19.76
N ASN A 135 35.06 16.04 -18.90
CA ASN A 135 35.87 16.25 -17.70
C ASN A 135 35.64 15.12 -16.67
N ALA A 136 34.40 14.69 -16.51
CA ALA A 136 34.07 13.55 -15.66
C ALA A 136 34.79 12.27 -16.13
N LYS A 137 34.69 11.93 -17.42
CA LYS A 137 35.38 10.76 -18.01
C LYS A 137 36.91 10.86 -17.87
N ALA A 138 37.49 12.04 -18.09
CA ALA A 138 38.92 12.27 -17.93
C ALA A 138 39.39 12.02 -16.49
N LEU A 139 38.61 12.46 -15.50
CA LEU A 139 38.89 12.18 -14.09
C LEU A 139 38.82 10.68 -13.78
N ILE A 140 37.79 10.00 -14.27
CA ILE A 140 37.61 8.56 -14.07
C ILE A 140 38.77 7.78 -14.66
N GLN A 141 39.16 8.11 -15.90
CA GLN A 141 40.32 7.51 -16.54
C GLN A 141 41.59 7.72 -15.72
N ARG A 142 41.82 8.94 -15.24
CA ARG A 142 42.98 9.26 -14.40
C ARG A 142 42.96 8.47 -13.09
N ALA A 143 41.80 8.32 -12.45
CA ALA A 143 41.66 7.55 -11.21
C ALA A 143 41.99 6.07 -11.42
N VAL A 144 41.60 5.48 -12.56
CA VAL A 144 41.92 4.09 -12.92
C VAL A 144 43.40 3.92 -13.28
N ASP A 145 43.98 4.90 -14.00
CA ASP A 145 45.40 4.89 -14.37
C ASP A 145 46.32 5.12 -13.16
N PHE A 146 45.78 5.69 -12.08
CA PHE A 146 46.49 5.89 -10.83
C PHE A 146 46.83 4.53 -10.22
N LYS A 147 48.09 4.11 -10.33
CA LYS A 147 48.59 2.84 -9.77
C LYS A 147 48.73 2.90 -8.25
N LEU A 148 47.59 2.97 -7.55
CA LEU A 148 47.52 2.94 -6.11
C LEU A 148 47.90 1.54 -5.62
N LYS A 149 49.00 1.45 -4.87
CA LYS A 149 49.44 0.19 -4.28
C LYS A 149 48.55 -0.12 -3.08
N HIS A 150 47.53 -0.95 -3.26
CA HIS A 150 46.60 -1.39 -2.21
C HIS A 150 47.29 -1.90 -0.93
N LYS A 151 48.48 -2.50 -1.04
CA LYS A 151 49.31 -2.89 0.13
C LYS A 151 49.65 -1.70 1.06
N ARG A 152 49.71 -0.47 0.54
CA ARG A 152 49.92 0.74 1.34
C ARG A 152 48.72 1.07 2.21
N LEU A 153 47.48 0.87 1.75
CA LEU A 153 46.29 1.09 2.56
C LEU A 153 46.30 0.18 3.80
N VAL A 154 46.64 -1.10 3.63
CA VAL A 154 46.78 -2.05 4.75
C VAL A 154 47.90 -1.63 5.70
N LYS A 155 49.03 -1.15 5.17
CA LYS A 155 50.11 -0.60 6.00
C LYS A 155 49.64 0.62 6.82
N TYR A 156 48.94 1.56 6.19
CA TYR A 156 48.43 2.77 6.87
C TYR A 156 47.32 2.47 7.87
N GLU A 157 46.53 1.42 7.64
CA GLU A 157 45.60 0.91 8.64
C GLU A 157 46.32 0.41 9.88
N LYS A 158 47.37 -0.39 9.70
CA LYS A 158 48.18 -0.84 10.84
C LYS A 158 48.84 0.33 11.59
N GLU A 159 49.44 1.28 10.86
CA GLU A 159 50.04 2.49 11.46
C GLU A 159 49.02 3.29 12.29
N TYR A 160 47.80 3.46 11.78
CA TYR A 160 46.73 4.18 12.47
C TYR A 160 46.26 3.46 13.74
N LEU A 161 46.07 2.14 13.67
CA LEU A 161 45.65 1.34 14.82
C LEU A 161 46.71 1.36 15.93
N GLU A 162 47.99 1.16 15.59
CA GLU A 162 49.09 1.25 16.55
C GLU A 162 49.19 2.65 17.19
N MET A 163 48.97 3.72 16.41
CA MET A 163 48.93 5.08 16.93
C MET A 163 47.77 5.29 17.92
N ARG A 164 46.57 4.80 17.58
CA ARG A 164 45.39 4.90 18.44
C ARG A 164 45.52 4.08 19.72
N GLU A 165 46.14 2.90 19.65
CA GLU A 165 46.43 2.09 20.82
C GLU A 165 47.40 2.80 21.77
N ARG A 166 48.50 3.36 21.26
CA ARG A 166 49.43 4.16 22.08
C ARG A 166 48.76 5.39 22.70
N GLU A 167 47.91 6.09 21.96
CA GLU A 167 47.13 7.22 22.50
C GLU A 167 46.22 6.76 23.65
N ARG A 168 45.58 5.59 23.53
CA ARG A 168 44.72 5.01 24.58
C ARG A 168 45.49 4.49 25.79
N GLU A 169 46.72 4.02 25.61
CA GLU A 169 47.62 3.58 26.69
C GLU A 169 48.20 4.77 27.46
N ASN A 170 48.46 5.88 26.77
CA ASN A 170 48.97 7.11 27.38
C ASN A 170 47.88 7.94 28.08
N GLU A 171 46.60 7.67 27.81
CA GLU A 171 45.48 8.32 28.47
C GLU A 171 45.30 7.77 29.89
N ASP A 172 45.19 8.65 30.90
CA ASP A 172 44.99 8.24 32.31
C ASP A 172 43.75 7.32 32.41
N PRO A 173 43.91 6.06 32.88
CA PRO A 173 42.82 5.11 32.98
C PRO A 173 41.61 5.65 33.74
N LEU A 174 41.84 6.48 34.76
CA LEU A 174 40.77 7.07 35.56
C LEU A 174 39.95 8.09 34.76
N VAL A 175 40.63 8.98 34.03
CA VAL A 175 39.99 10.01 33.20
C VAL A 175 39.18 9.36 32.07
N ARG A 176 39.75 8.31 31.44
CA ARG A 176 39.07 7.53 30.40
C ARG A 176 37.79 6.88 30.93
N LEU A 177 37.89 6.16 32.06
CA LEU A 177 36.74 5.48 32.67
C LEU A 177 35.67 6.46 33.15
N GLN A 178 36.05 7.63 33.69
CA GLN A 178 35.09 8.67 34.06
C GLN A 178 34.32 9.21 32.85
N LYS A 179 35.02 9.44 31.74
CA LYS A 179 34.41 9.91 30.49
C LYS A 179 33.51 8.85 29.85
N GLU A 180 33.92 7.58 29.88
CA GLU A 180 33.09 6.46 29.43
C GLU A 180 31.84 6.31 30.31
N ASN A 181 31.97 6.33 31.64
CA ASN A 181 30.83 6.28 32.55
C ASN A 181 29.86 7.45 32.32
N ALA A 182 30.36 8.67 32.13
CA ALA A 182 29.52 9.82 31.81
C ALA A 182 28.71 9.61 30.52
N ARG A 183 29.36 9.10 29.46
CA ARG A 183 28.69 8.76 28.19
C ARG A 183 27.67 7.64 28.34
N HIS A 184 27.99 6.61 29.12
CA HIS A 184 27.06 5.52 29.40
C HIS A 184 25.83 6.01 30.15
N CYS A 185 26.00 6.82 31.20
CA CYS A 185 24.89 7.45 31.91
C CYS A 185 24.01 8.30 30.98
N GLU A 186 24.60 9.11 30.10
CA GLU A 186 23.84 9.91 29.13
C GLU A 186 23.05 9.04 28.15
N THR A 187 23.66 7.94 27.68
CA THR A 187 23.01 7.00 26.76
C THR A 187 21.85 6.28 27.45
N VAL A 188 22.03 5.84 28.70
CA VAL A 188 20.99 5.21 29.50
C VAL A 188 19.83 6.18 29.69
N LEU A 189 20.08 7.42 30.10
CA LEU A 189 19.04 8.44 30.26
C LEU A 189 18.27 8.71 28.96
N ARG A 190 18.94 8.72 27.81
CA ARG A 190 18.27 8.87 26.51
C ARG A 190 17.37 7.67 26.20
N LEU A 191 17.89 6.46 26.36
CA LEU A 191 17.14 5.23 26.09
C LEU A 191 15.94 5.07 27.04
N GLU A 192 16.08 5.46 28.30
CA GLU A 192 14.97 5.50 29.27
C GLU A 192 13.86 6.45 28.79
N ARG A 193 14.21 7.66 28.33
CA ARG A 193 13.22 8.60 27.76
C ARG A 193 12.53 8.04 26.52
N GLU A 194 13.28 7.49 25.57
CA GLU A 194 12.70 6.88 24.36
C GLU A 194 11.76 5.71 24.72
N ASN A 195 12.10 4.92 25.74
CA ASN A 195 11.25 3.83 26.21
C ASN A 195 9.98 4.35 26.87
N ASP A 196 10.07 5.41 27.69
CA ASP A 196 8.91 6.07 28.30
C ASP A 196 7.97 6.65 27.24
N ASP A 197 8.52 7.31 26.21
CA ASP A 197 7.76 7.86 25.08
C ASP A 197 7.04 6.74 24.31
N LEU A 198 7.75 5.66 23.96
CA LEU A 198 7.17 4.50 23.27
C LEU A 198 6.09 3.82 24.11
N ALA A 199 6.29 3.69 25.42
CA ALA A 199 5.29 3.15 26.33
C ALA A 199 4.04 4.03 26.36
N HIS A 200 4.20 5.36 26.36
CA HIS A 200 3.10 6.31 26.31
C HIS A 200 2.32 6.22 25.00
N GLU A 201 3.00 6.17 23.85
CA GLU A 201 2.37 6.00 22.54
C GLU A 201 1.61 4.67 22.45
N LEU A 202 2.20 3.58 22.93
CA LEU A 202 1.58 2.26 22.92
C LEU A 202 0.29 2.24 23.75
N VAL A 203 0.33 2.80 24.97
CA VAL A 203 -0.86 2.90 25.83
C VAL A 203 -1.94 3.74 25.17
N THR A 204 -1.57 4.90 24.60
CA THR A 204 -2.51 5.80 23.92
C THR A 204 -3.18 5.11 22.73
N SER A 205 -2.38 4.45 21.87
CA SER A 205 -2.88 3.69 20.73
C SER A 205 -3.80 2.55 21.16
N LYS A 206 -3.45 1.84 22.25
CA LYS A 206 -4.28 0.77 22.82
C LYS A 206 -5.64 1.31 23.30
N ILE A 207 -5.67 2.47 23.97
CA ILE A 207 -6.91 3.11 24.42
C ILE A 207 -7.78 3.50 23.22
N GLU A 208 -7.18 4.08 22.18
CA GLU A 208 -7.91 4.46 20.96
C GLU A 208 -8.49 3.26 20.22
N LEU A 209 -7.70 2.19 20.05
CA LEU A 209 -8.17 0.95 19.44
C LEU A 209 -9.31 0.32 20.23
N ARG A 210 -9.23 0.36 21.57
CA ARG A 210 -10.32 -0.12 22.42
C ARG A 210 -11.59 0.67 22.22
N ARG A 211 -11.52 2.02 22.20
CA ARG A 211 -12.68 2.88 21.93
C ARG A 211 -13.30 2.60 20.56
N LYS A 212 -12.48 2.39 19.54
CA LYS A 212 -12.96 2.03 18.19
C LYS A 212 -13.64 0.66 18.19
N LEU A 213 -13.08 -0.32 18.91
CA LEU A 213 -13.69 -1.63 19.07
C LEU A 213 -15.06 -1.53 19.73
N ASP A 214 -15.15 -0.85 20.87
CA ASP A 214 -16.42 -0.67 21.60
C ASP A 214 -17.48 0.01 20.68
N THR A 215 -17.07 1.00 19.87
CA THR A 215 -17.97 1.65 18.89
C THR A 215 -18.48 0.68 17.81
N VAL A 216 -17.63 -0.21 17.31
CA VAL A 216 -18.00 -1.22 16.30
C VAL A 216 -18.89 -2.29 16.92
N GLU A 217 -18.64 -2.68 18.17
CA GLU A 217 -19.48 -3.61 18.93
C GLU A 217 -20.91 -3.06 19.08
N ASP A 218 -21.06 -1.78 19.47
CA ASP A 218 -22.36 -1.11 19.57
C ASP A 218 -23.10 -1.05 18.20
N GLN A 219 -22.37 -0.77 17.12
CA GLN A 219 -22.92 -0.76 15.76
C GLN A 219 -23.36 -2.14 15.30
N LEU A 220 -22.62 -3.18 15.68
CA LEU A 220 -22.96 -4.56 15.36
C LEU A 220 -24.21 -5.00 16.12
N GLU A 221 -24.32 -4.66 17.41
CA GLU A 221 -25.50 -4.97 18.22
C GLU A 221 -26.75 -4.28 17.70
N THR A 222 -26.66 -2.98 17.38
CA THR A 222 -27.78 -2.24 16.78
C THR A 222 -28.19 -2.83 15.43
N SER A 223 -27.23 -3.17 14.57
CA SER A 223 -27.50 -3.84 13.29
C SER A 223 -28.15 -5.21 13.47
N ALA A 224 -27.65 -6.03 14.40
CA ALA A 224 -28.22 -7.35 14.71
C ALA A 224 -29.69 -7.24 15.16
N ASN A 225 -29.99 -6.29 16.06
CA ASN A 225 -31.35 -6.01 16.51
C ASN A 225 -32.27 -5.59 15.35
N THR A 226 -31.78 -4.79 14.40
CA THR A 226 -32.56 -4.42 13.22
C THR A 226 -32.83 -5.60 12.29
N VAL A 227 -31.84 -6.47 12.09
CA VAL A 227 -31.98 -7.70 11.29
C VAL A 227 -33.01 -8.63 11.92
N GLU A 228 -32.97 -8.82 13.23
CA GLU A 228 -33.94 -9.65 13.94
C GLU A 228 -35.36 -9.11 13.78
N ARG A 229 -35.55 -7.79 13.94
CA ARG A 229 -36.85 -7.14 13.75
C ARG A 229 -37.38 -7.32 12.31
N LEU A 230 -36.54 -7.07 11.30
CA LEU A 230 -36.93 -7.23 9.90
C LEU A 230 -37.23 -8.69 9.56
N THR A 231 -36.49 -9.64 10.16
CA THR A 231 -36.73 -11.08 9.99
C THR A 231 -38.10 -11.47 10.53
N ARG A 232 -38.49 -10.98 11.71
CA ARG A 232 -39.84 -11.22 12.27
C ARG A 232 -40.92 -10.63 11.37
N GLN A 233 -40.74 -9.39 10.88
CA GLN A 233 -41.68 -8.78 9.93
C GLN A 233 -41.84 -9.58 8.64
N ILE A 234 -40.75 -10.09 8.07
CA ILE A 234 -40.80 -10.95 6.89
C ILE A 234 -41.55 -12.25 7.18
N GLN A 235 -41.36 -12.85 8.35
CA GLN A 235 -42.09 -14.04 8.77
C GLN A 235 -43.60 -13.78 8.85
N ASP A 236 -44.01 -12.71 9.53
CA ASP A 236 -45.42 -12.31 9.66
C ASP A 236 -46.07 -12.08 8.29
N LEU A 237 -45.41 -11.30 7.41
CA LEU A 237 -45.90 -11.04 6.04
C LEU A 237 -45.94 -12.29 5.16
N THR A 238 -45.03 -13.24 5.39
CA THR A 238 -45.03 -14.52 4.67
C THR A 238 -46.21 -15.39 5.10
N GLU A 239 -46.53 -15.40 6.39
CA GLU A 239 -47.69 -16.12 6.92
C GLU A 239 -49.01 -15.49 6.47
N GLU A 240 -49.09 -14.16 6.48
CA GLU A 240 -50.24 -13.43 5.93
C GLU A 240 -50.45 -13.72 4.44
N ASN A 241 -49.39 -13.66 3.62
CA ASN A 241 -49.45 -14.03 2.21
C ASN A 241 -49.94 -15.47 2.01
N ARG A 242 -49.47 -16.42 2.82
CA ARG A 242 -49.93 -17.81 2.76
C ARG A 242 -51.42 -17.92 3.08
N ASN A 243 -51.91 -17.19 4.07
CA ASN A 243 -53.32 -17.18 4.43
C ASN A 243 -54.19 -16.58 3.30
N LEU A 244 -53.77 -15.42 2.77
CA LEU A 244 -54.44 -14.81 1.61
C LEU A 244 -54.46 -15.73 0.39
N HIS A 245 -53.37 -16.48 0.14
CA HIS A 245 -53.34 -17.45 -0.96
C HIS A 245 -54.32 -18.60 -0.75
N ARG A 246 -54.44 -19.11 0.48
CA ARG A 246 -55.45 -20.14 0.83
C ARG A 246 -56.87 -19.63 0.64
N GLU A 247 -57.16 -18.40 1.07
CA GLU A 247 -58.47 -17.77 0.88
C GLU A 247 -58.78 -17.57 -0.61
N TYR A 248 -57.80 -17.09 -1.37
CA TYR A 248 -57.90 -16.96 -2.83
C TYR A 248 -58.24 -18.31 -3.49
N ASP A 249 -57.54 -19.39 -3.13
CA ASP A 249 -57.78 -20.73 -3.68
C ASP A 249 -59.17 -21.27 -3.31
N GLN A 250 -59.64 -21.04 -2.09
CA GLN A 250 -60.99 -21.42 -1.65
C GLN A 250 -62.07 -20.68 -2.46
N ILE A 251 -61.91 -19.37 -2.64
CA ILE A 251 -62.83 -18.53 -3.42
C ILE A 251 -62.82 -18.97 -4.88
N LYS A 252 -61.64 -19.19 -5.46
CA LYS A 252 -61.46 -19.66 -6.84
C LYS A 252 -62.18 -20.99 -7.07
N GLU A 253 -62.05 -21.94 -6.13
CA GLU A 253 -62.72 -23.24 -6.21
C GLU A 253 -64.24 -23.12 -6.03
N MET A 254 -64.72 -22.23 -5.15
CA MET A 254 -66.15 -21.92 -5.02
C MET A 254 -66.74 -21.38 -6.32
N TYR A 255 -66.11 -20.37 -6.93
CA TYR A 255 -66.55 -19.83 -8.23
C TYR A 255 -66.52 -20.91 -9.33
N ARG A 256 -65.52 -21.78 -9.34
CA ARG A 256 -65.44 -22.88 -10.31
C ARG A 256 -66.61 -23.85 -10.17
N ARG A 257 -66.97 -24.24 -8.94
CA ARG A 257 -68.14 -25.10 -8.68
C ARG A 257 -69.44 -24.43 -9.07
N GLU A 258 -69.57 -23.13 -8.80
CA GLU A 258 -70.75 -22.35 -9.14
C GLU A 258 -70.94 -22.26 -10.66
N VAL A 259 -69.86 -22.03 -11.42
CA VAL A 259 -69.89 -22.05 -12.89
C VAL A 259 -70.36 -23.41 -13.41
N ILE A 260 -69.78 -24.51 -12.92
CA ILE A 260 -70.20 -25.87 -13.33
C ILE A 260 -71.69 -26.10 -13.02
N ARG A 261 -72.16 -25.68 -11.85
CA ARG A 261 -73.57 -25.82 -11.45
C ARG A 261 -74.51 -25.05 -12.38
N LEU A 262 -74.13 -23.83 -12.77
CA LEU A 262 -74.89 -23.01 -13.71
C LEU A 262 -74.89 -23.60 -15.12
N GLU A 263 -73.75 -24.13 -15.60
CA GLU A 263 -73.65 -24.84 -16.88
C GLU A 263 -74.54 -26.08 -16.92
N GLU A 264 -74.52 -26.90 -15.87
CA GLU A 264 -75.42 -28.05 -15.74
C GLU A 264 -76.89 -27.64 -15.68
N GLY A 265 -77.20 -26.56 -14.95
CA GLY A 265 -78.55 -25.99 -14.86
C GLY A 265 -79.07 -25.49 -16.21
N ALA A 266 -78.22 -24.81 -16.98
CA ALA A 266 -78.49 -24.37 -18.34
C ALA A 266 -78.75 -25.58 -19.26
N ALA A 267 -77.88 -26.60 -19.22
CA ALA A 267 -78.04 -27.83 -20.01
C ALA A 267 -79.34 -28.59 -19.67
N ARG A 268 -79.71 -28.67 -18.39
CA ARG A 268 -81.00 -29.25 -17.95
C ARG A 268 -82.19 -28.45 -18.48
N SER A 269 -82.14 -27.12 -18.38
CA SER A 269 -83.20 -26.24 -18.87
C SER A 269 -83.35 -26.31 -20.39
N GLU A 270 -82.24 -26.40 -21.12
CA GLU A 270 -82.23 -26.58 -22.58
C GLU A 270 -82.86 -27.92 -22.98
N LYS A 271 -82.54 -29.00 -22.26
CA LYS A 271 -83.19 -30.31 -22.46
C LYS A 271 -84.69 -30.24 -22.20
N LEU A 272 -85.13 -29.63 -21.10
CA LEU A 272 -86.54 -29.47 -20.78
C LEU A 272 -87.27 -28.63 -21.84
N LEU A 273 -86.63 -27.56 -22.34
CA LEU A 273 -87.18 -26.71 -23.39
C LEU A 273 -87.36 -27.50 -24.70
N SER A 274 -86.41 -28.40 -25.02
CA SER A 274 -86.51 -29.32 -26.16
C SER A 274 -87.69 -30.28 -26.00
N GLU A 275 -87.86 -30.88 -24.81
CA GLU A 275 -88.99 -31.77 -24.49
C GLU A 275 -90.34 -31.03 -24.54
N TYR A 276 -90.43 -29.83 -23.96
CA TYR A 276 -91.62 -28.98 -24.02
C TYR A 276 -91.98 -28.58 -25.46
N LYS A 277 -90.99 -28.20 -26.28
CA LYS A 277 -91.20 -27.92 -27.72
C LYS A 277 -91.74 -29.16 -28.44
N GLN A 278 -91.24 -30.35 -28.14
CA GLN A 278 -91.79 -31.60 -28.68
C GLN A 278 -93.24 -31.83 -28.24
N LEU A 279 -93.55 -31.71 -26.95
CA LEU A 279 -94.89 -31.89 -26.40
C LEU A 279 -95.91 -30.90 -26.98
N PHE A 280 -95.54 -29.62 -27.10
CA PHE A 280 -96.38 -28.62 -27.72
C PHE A 280 -96.64 -28.95 -29.20
N SER A 281 -95.61 -29.40 -29.93
CA SER A 281 -95.78 -29.85 -31.31
C SER A 281 -96.73 -31.06 -31.45
N GLN A 282 -96.78 -31.96 -30.45
CA GLN A 282 -97.72 -33.08 -30.42
C GLN A 282 -99.13 -32.64 -30.03
N MET A 283 -99.26 -31.72 -29.07
CA MET A 283 -100.55 -31.25 -28.57
C MET A 283 -101.24 -30.35 -29.60
N SER A 284 -100.50 -29.49 -30.32
CA SER A 284 -101.02 -28.74 -31.46
C SER A 284 -101.58 -29.67 -32.54
N ARG A 285 -100.92 -30.81 -32.81
CA ARG A 285 -101.49 -31.83 -33.73
C ARG A 285 -102.81 -32.41 -33.21
N ARG A 286 -102.94 -32.66 -31.89
CA ARG A 286 -104.16 -33.23 -31.29
C ARG A 286 -105.32 -32.23 -31.18
N LEU A 287 -105.05 -30.97 -30.86
CA LEU A 287 -106.07 -29.91 -30.80
C LEU A 287 -106.66 -29.64 -32.19
N HIS A 288 -105.82 -29.65 -33.24
CA HIS A 288 -106.30 -29.56 -34.61
C HIS A 288 -107.26 -30.71 -34.98
N MET A 289 -107.05 -31.91 -34.42
CA MET A 289 -107.96 -33.05 -34.61
C MET A 289 -109.29 -32.92 -33.82
N SER A 290 -109.28 -32.26 -32.66
CA SER A 290 -110.47 -32.15 -31.78
C SER A 290 -111.43 -31.02 -32.18
N SER A 291 -110.93 -29.93 -32.77
CA SER A 291 -111.79 -28.86 -33.31
C SER A 291 -112.70 -29.33 -34.44
N LEU A 292 -112.31 -30.38 -35.17
CA LEU A 292 -113.15 -31.00 -36.19
C LEU A 292 -114.39 -31.69 -35.57
N LEU A 293 -114.24 -32.39 -34.44
CA LEU A 293 -115.32 -33.15 -33.79
C LEU A 293 -116.35 -32.27 -33.08
N ARG A 294 -115.96 -31.06 -32.62
CA ARG A 294 -116.86 -30.19 -31.84
C ARG A 294 -117.86 -29.42 -32.70
N ASN A 295 -117.57 -29.25 -34.00
CA ASN A 295 -118.53 -28.67 -34.94
C ASN A 295 -119.71 -29.61 -35.23
N ASP A 296 -119.56 -30.93 -35.05
CA ASP A 296 -120.61 -31.90 -35.36
C ASP A 296 -121.71 -32.00 -34.28
N ILE A 297 -121.44 -31.62 -33.02
CA ILE A 297 -122.39 -31.79 -31.90
C ILE A 297 -123.41 -30.64 -31.78
N ASN A 298 -123.12 -29.46 -32.34
CA ASN A 298 -123.99 -28.28 -32.23
C ASN A 298 -125.33 -28.37 -32.99
N ILE A 299 -125.58 -29.45 -33.72
CA ILE A 299 -126.80 -29.60 -34.55
C ILE A 299 -127.95 -30.32 -33.80
N LEU A 300 -127.71 -31.02 -32.67
CA LEU A 300 -128.70 -31.97 -32.12
C LEU A 300 -129.60 -31.48 -30.97
N TYR A 301 -129.38 -30.32 -30.35
CA TYR A 301 -130.17 -29.89 -29.17
C TYR A 301 -131.46 -29.09 -29.48
N LEU A 302 -131.82 -28.89 -30.75
CA LEU A 302 -132.87 -27.93 -31.15
C LEU A 302 -134.34 -28.43 -31.10
N TYR A 303 -134.66 -29.62 -30.57
CA TYR A 303 -136.01 -30.22 -30.76
C TYR A 303 -136.75 -30.78 -29.52
N GLY A 304 -136.47 -30.34 -28.28
CA GLY A 304 -136.91 -31.06 -27.07
C GLY A 304 -137.87 -30.44 -26.04
N TYR A 305 -138.42 -29.22 -26.20
CA TYR A 305 -139.37 -28.64 -25.21
C TYR A 305 -140.67 -28.14 -25.89
N TYR A 306 -141.69 -29.00 -25.85
CA TYR A 306 -143.14 -28.74 -25.93
C TYR A 306 -143.79 -29.67 -24.88
N PHE A 307 -144.74 -29.16 -24.08
CA PHE A 307 -145.27 -29.63 -22.77
C PHE A 307 -144.33 -29.31 -21.59
N LEU A 308 -144.49 -28.24 -20.80
CA LEU A 308 -145.67 -27.45 -20.38
C LEU A 308 -145.44 -25.95 -20.58
#